data_AF-A0A527ZCM1-F1
#
_entry.id   AF-A0A527ZCM1-F1
#
_cell.length_a   1.000
_cell.length_b   1.000
_cell.length_c   1.000
_cell.angle_alpha   90.00
_cell.angle_beta   90.00
_cell.angle_gamma   90.00
#
_symmetry.space_group_name_H-M   'P 1'
#
loop_
_entity.id
_entity.type
_entity.pdbx_description
1 polymer ?
#
loop_
_entity_poly.entity_id
_entity_poly.type
_entity_poly.pdbx_seq_one_letter_code
_entity_poly.pdbx_strand_id
1 'polypeptide(L)'
;VLPDVVHDVRYEDFVADQEGQTRALIAHLGLPWDDAVLSFHETDRPVRTASAAQVRQPMYQGSVDLWKRYGDRLKPLLDRLA
;
A
#
# COMPACT_ATOMS: atom_id res chain seq x y z
N VAL A 1 -4.47 -13.62 -13.48
CA VAL A 1 -4.07 -12.21 -13.72
C VAL A 1 -4.23 -11.93 -15.20
N LEU A 2 -4.66 -10.74 -15.60
CA LEU A 2 -4.69 -10.29 -16.99
C LEU A 2 -3.40 -9.49 -17.25
N PRO A 3 -2.35 -10.11 -17.83
CA PRO A 3 -1.08 -9.42 -18.08
C PRO A 3 -1.33 -8.20 -18.99
N ASP A 4 -0.55 -7.15 -18.80
CA ASP A 4 -0.61 -5.89 -19.57
C ASP A 4 -1.90 -5.05 -19.43
N VAL A 5 -2.93 -5.58 -18.75
CA VAL A 5 -4.18 -4.86 -18.45
C VAL A 5 -4.28 -4.51 -16.97
N VAL A 6 -3.82 -5.41 -16.10
CA VAL A 6 -3.85 -5.24 -14.65
C VAL A 6 -2.43 -5.29 -14.11
N HIS A 7 -2.09 -4.27 -13.32
CA HIS A 7 -0.84 -4.22 -12.55
C HIS A 7 -1.12 -4.58 -11.10
N ASP A 8 -0.64 -5.74 -10.67
CA ASP A 8 -0.78 -6.19 -9.30
C ASP A 8 0.29 -5.54 -8.41
N VAL A 9 -0.14 -4.83 -7.38
CA VAL A 9 0.74 -4.23 -6.38
C VAL A 9 0.63 -5.02 -5.09
N ARG A 10 1.71 -5.70 -4.70
CA ARG A 10 1.79 -6.35 -3.39
C ARG A 10 2.12 -5.29 -2.34
N TYR A 11 1.24 -5.13 -1.35
CA TYR A 11 1.34 -4.09 -0.33
C TYR A 11 2.71 -4.09 0.36
N GLU A 12 3.20 -5.27 0.79
CA GLU A 12 4.46 -5.41 1.51
C GLU A 12 5.66 -4.94 0.68
N ASP A 13 5.66 -5.21 -0.62
CA ASP A 13 6.73 -4.79 -1.52
C ASP A 13 6.63 -3.27 -1.79
N PHE A 14 5.40 -2.76 -1.92
CA PHE A 14 5.12 -1.33 -2.13
C PHE A 14 5.59 -0.44 -0.99
N VAL A 15 5.35 -0.86 0.26
CA VAL A 15 5.80 -0.10 1.43
C VAL A 15 7.29 -0.31 1.73
N ALA A 16 7.90 -1.39 1.21
CA ALA A 16 9.32 -1.66 1.36
C ALA A 16 10.19 -0.88 0.36
N ASP A 17 9.71 -0.69 -0.87
CA ASP A 17 10.38 0.05 -1.94
C ASP A 17 9.39 0.96 -2.66
N GLN A 18 9.09 2.11 -2.06
CA GLN A 18 8.12 3.07 -2.61
C GLN A 18 8.52 3.51 -4.02
N GLU A 19 9.78 3.91 -4.23
CA GLU A 19 10.20 4.50 -5.49
C GLU A 19 10.20 3.46 -6.62
N GLY A 20 10.81 2.29 -6.41
CA GLY A 20 10.87 1.25 -7.43
C GLY A 20 9.48 0.78 -7.85
N GLN A 21 8.60 0.57 -6.88
CA GLN A 21 7.24 0.11 -7.16
C GLN A 21 6.37 1.22 -7.79
N THR A 22 6.51 2.48 -7.36
CA THR A 22 5.77 3.59 -7.97
C THR A 22 6.25 3.86 -9.41
N ARG A 23 7.56 3.73 -9.68
CA ARG A 23 8.09 3.83 -11.06
C ARG A 23 7.51 2.75 -11.97
N ALA A 24 7.45 1.50 -11.50
CA ALA A 24 6.85 0.40 -12.25
C ALA A 24 5.35 0.64 -12.54
N LEU A 25 4.61 1.14 -11.54
CA LEU A 25 3.19 1.49 -11.70
C LEU A 25 2.98 2.61 -12.72
N ILE A 26 3.73 3.71 -12.61
CA ILE A 26 3.63 4.86 -13.52
C ILE A 26 4.01 4.46 -14.96
N ALA A 27 5.06 3.64 -15.12
CA ALA A 27 5.46 3.10 -16.42
C ALA A 27 4.38 2.21 -17.03
N HIS A 28 3.75 1.35 -16.24
CA HIS A 28 2.62 0.51 -16.69
C HIS A 28 1.43 1.35 -17.18
N LEU A 29 1.17 2.49 -16.53
CA LEU A 29 0.11 3.42 -16.94
C LEU A 29 0.49 4.27 -18.17
N GLY A 30 1.74 4.21 -18.65
CA GLY A 30 2.23 5.02 -19.75
C GLY A 30 2.29 6.52 -19.44
N LEU A 31 2.40 6.89 -18.15
CA LEU A 31 2.43 8.28 -17.69
C LEU A 31 3.88 8.78 -17.51
N PRO A 32 4.13 10.09 -17.66
CA PRO A 32 5.43 10.67 -17.34
C PRO A 32 5.70 10.63 -15.84
N TRP A 33 6.98 10.52 -15.47
CA TRP A 33 7.42 10.56 -14.08
C TRP A 33 7.42 11.98 -13.51
N ASP A 34 7.03 12.11 -12.24
CA ASP A 34 7.10 13.34 -11.44
C ASP A 34 7.49 12.95 -10.00
N ASP A 35 8.53 13.57 -9.44
CA ASP A 35 9.01 13.25 -8.08
C ASP A 35 7.95 13.54 -6.99
N ALA A 36 6.98 14.41 -7.27
CA ALA A 36 5.87 14.72 -6.35
C ALA A 36 5.04 13.49 -5.96
N VAL A 37 5.04 12.42 -6.77
CA VAL A 37 4.35 11.16 -6.44
C VAL A 37 4.93 10.49 -5.20
N LEU A 38 6.19 10.74 -4.87
CA LEU A 38 6.84 10.22 -3.66
C LEU A 38 6.41 11.01 -2.42
N SER A 39 6.08 12.29 -2.59
CA SER A 39 5.61 13.21 -1.55
C SER A 39 4.07 13.29 -1.45
N PHE A 40 3.37 12.18 -1.69
CA PHE A 40 1.89 12.13 -1.65
C PHE A 40 1.27 12.61 -0.32
N HIS A 41 2.02 12.61 0.76
CA HIS A 41 1.54 13.02 2.08
C HIS A 41 1.53 14.55 2.26
N GLU A 42 2.20 15.29 1.36
CA GLU A 42 2.30 16.75 1.39
C GLU A 42 1.13 17.45 0.66
N THR A 43 0.22 16.71 -0.01
CA THR A 43 -0.88 17.35 -0.75
C THR A 43 -1.88 18.03 0.19
N ASP A 44 -2.36 19.20 -0.20
CA ASP A 44 -3.41 19.93 0.52
C ASP A 44 -4.82 19.35 0.35
N ARG A 45 -5.00 18.37 -0.55
CA ARG A 45 -6.32 17.80 -0.84
C ARG A 45 -6.94 17.15 0.40
N PRO A 46 -8.22 17.40 0.70
CA PRO A 46 -8.88 16.72 1.82
C PRO A 46 -9.00 15.20 1.55
N VAL A 47 -8.56 14.41 2.52
CA VAL A 47 -8.73 12.94 2.53
C VAL A 47 -9.89 12.59 3.46
N ARG A 48 -10.99 12.05 2.90
CA ARG A 48 -12.22 11.74 3.63
C ARG A 48 -12.47 10.23 3.71
N THR A 49 -11.46 9.48 4.12
CA THR A 49 -11.53 8.02 4.29
C THR A 49 -11.14 7.63 5.72
N ALA A 50 -11.43 6.39 6.12
CA ALA A 50 -10.99 5.85 7.42
C ALA A 50 -9.46 5.87 7.60
N SER A 51 -8.71 5.91 6.49
CA SER A 51 -7.25 5.94 6.47
C SER A 51 -6.65 7.36 6.42
N ALA A 52 -7.44 8.41 6.63
CA ALA A 52 -6.98 9.80 6.45
C ALA A 52 -5.70 10.14 7.25
N ALA A 53 -5.60 9.68 8.50
CA ALA A 53 -4.41 9.88 9.32
C ALA A 53 -3.18 9.15 8.76
N GLN A 54 -3.38 7.96 8.16
CA GLN A 54 -2.30 7.15 7.58
C GLN A 54 -1.80 7.73 6.25
N VAL A 55 -2.71 8.20 5.39
CA VAL A 55 -2.39 8.79 4.08
C VAL A 55 -1.63 10.13 4.23
N ARG A 56 -1.79 10.81 5.38
CA ARG A 56 -1.04 12.04 5.70
C ARG A 56 0.34 11.78 6.32
N GLN A 57 0.87 10.57 6.22
CA GLN A 57 2.22 10.22 6.65
C GLN A 57 3.06 9.81 5.44
N PRO A 58 4.39 10.03 5.47
CA PRO A 58 5.31 9.39 4.51
C PRO A 58 5.10 7.88 4.46
N MET A 59 5.52 7.23 3.38
CA MET A 59 5.42 5.77 3.29
C MET A 59 6.10 5.09 4.49
N TYR A 60 5.42 4.13 5.11
CA TYR A 60 5.91 3.44 6.31
C TYR A 60 5.47 1.97 6.35
N GLN A 61 6.28 1.12 6.98
CA GLN A 61 6.06 -0.34 7.02
C GLN A 61 5.39 -0.84 8.31
N GLY A 62 5.11 0.06 9.27
CA GLY A 62 4.61 -0.29 10.61
C GLY A 62 3.24 -0.98 10.67
N SER A 63 2.50 -1.01 9.57
CA SER A 63 1.24 -1.75 9.45
C SER A 63 1.42 -3.18 8.91
N VAL A 64 2.60 -3.53 8.37
CA VAL A 64 2.93 -4.90 7.98
C VAL A 64 2.86 -5.79 9.22
N ASP A 65 2.24 -6.96 9.07
CA ASP A 65 2.12 -7.96 10.14
C ASP A 65 1.40 -7.50 11.42
N LEU A 66 0.74 -6.34 11.41
CA LEU A 66 0.05 -5.81 12.60
C LEU A 66 -1.02 -6.78 13.13
N TRP A 67 -1.63 -7.56 12.23
CA TRP A 67 -2.61 -8.59 12.55
C TRP A 67 -2.05 -9.69 13.46
N LYS A 68 -0.74 -9.97 13.43
CA LYS A 68 -0.11 -11.01 14.27
C LYS A 68 -0.24 -10.70 15.75
N ARG A 69 -0.39 -9.44 16.14
CA ARG A 69 -0.67 -9.02 17.54
C ARG A 69 -1.99 -9.59 18.08
N TYR A 70 -2.89 -9.98 17.18
CA TYR A 70 -4.19 -10.55 17.51
C TYR A 70 -4.26 -12.06 17.26
N GLY A 71 -3.15 -12.70 16.85
CA GLY A 71 -3.10 -14.09 16.39
C GLY A 71 -3.79 -15.08 17.34
N ASP A 72 -3.43 -15.07 18.62
CA ASP A 72 -4.02 -15.97 19.62
C ASP A 72 -5.53 -15.79 19.78
N ARG A 73 -6.02 -14.55 19.64
CA ARG A 73 -7.45 -14.23 19.74
C ARG A 73 -8.21 -14.65 18.48
N LEU A 74 -7.53 -14.73 17.34
CA LEU A 74 -8.10 -15.16 16.06
C LEU A 74 -7.95 -16.67 15.83
N LYS A 75 -7.21 -17.39 16.68
CA LYS A 75 -7.00 -18.83 16.56
C LYS A 75 -8.29 -19.64 16.36
N PRO A 76 -9.40 -19.39 17.09
CA PRO A 76 -10.66 -20.10 16.86
C PRO A 76 -11.24 -19.89 15.45
N LEU A 77 -11.02 -18.73 14.84
CA LEU A 77 -11.45 -18.43 13.48
C LEU A 77 -10.52 -19.12 12.45
N LEU A 78 -9.21 -19.04 12.66
CA LEU A 78 -8.22 -19.68 11.79
C LEU A 78 -8.43 -21.21 11.73
N ASP A 79 -8.65 -21.84 12.89
CA ASP A 79 -8.93 -23.27 13.00
C ASP A 79 -10.23 -23.69 12.25
N ARG A 80 -11.11 -22.75 11.91
CA ARG A 80 -12.36 -22.99 11.16
C ARG A 80 -12.27 -22.69 9.66
N LEU A 81 -11.23 -21.96 9.24
CA LEU A 81 -11.00 -21.60 7.83
C LEU A 81 -10.03 -22.55 7.13
N ALA A 82 -9.28 -23.34 7.89
CA ALA A 82 -8.42 -24.43 7.41
C ALA A 82 -9.25 -25.65 7.02
#